data_AF-A0A842L0R3-F1
#
_entry.id   AF-A0A842L0R3-F1
#
_cell.length_a   1.000
_cell.length_b   1.000
_cell.length_c   1.000
_cell.angle_alpha   90.00
_cell.angle_beta   90.00
_cell.angle_gamma   90.00
#
_symmetry.space_group_name_H-M   'P 1'
#
loop_
_entity.id
_entity.type
_entity.pdbx_description
1 polymer ?
#
loop_
_entity_poly.entity_id
_entity_poly.type
_entity_poly.pdbx_seq_one_letter_code
_entity_poly.pdbx_strand_id
1 'polypeptide(L)'
;MSLIEKGLGRRIIIDLMKNSEKIIIKTPFIDDYGIKLLIKLKNCGKEISLVTRKDNPYIDKLSELGINLQTTSYFHTKLYYFENKTDKIFIHGSINLTYQGFNENEENLVIVWDPSEVSRIKKELG
;
A
#
# COMPACT_ATOMS: atom_id res chain seq x y z
N MET A 1 -4.48 -5.14 15.74
CA MET A 1 -3.91 -4.04 16.57
C MET A 1 -4.22 -2.71 15.92
N SER A 2 -4.53 -1.64 16.67
CA SER A 2 -4.78 -0.29 16.15
C SER A 2 -3.79 0.70 16.75
N LEU A 3 -3.26 1.62 15.93
CA LEU A 3 -2.31 2.66 16.30
C LEU A 3 -2.73 4.00 15.69
N ILE A 4 -2.43 5.11 16.36
CA ILE A 4 -2.65 6.48 15.87
C ILE A 4 -1.42 7.29 16.23
N GLU A 5 -0.56 7.59 15.26
CA GLU A 5 0.66 8.37 15.46
C GLU A 5 1.13 8.99 14.15
N LYS A 6 2.09 9.92 14.24
CA LYS A 6 2.83 10.43 13.08
C LYS A 6 3.88 9.43 12.61
N GLY A 7 4.04 9.33 11.30
CA GLY A 7 5.13 8.57 10.70
C GLY A 7 4.93 7.04 10.69
N LEU A 8 3.70 6.56 10.92
CA LEU A 8 3.39 5.12 10.91
C LEU A 8 3.69 4.47 9.55
N GLY A 9 3.45 5.18 8.44
CA GLY A 9 3.80 4.66 7.12
C GLY A 9 5.31 4.43 6.97
N ARG A 10 6.13 5.40 7.38
CA ARG A 10 7.60 5.29 7.35
C ARG A 10 8.13 4.17 8.24
N ARG A 11 7.56 3.98 9.44
CA ARG A 11 8.08 3.01 10.43
C ARG A 11 7.56 1.60 10.19
N ILE A 12 6.26 1.43 9.95
CA ILE A 12 5.62 0.11 9.91
C ILE A 12 5.45 -0.37 8.47
N ILE A 13 4.81 0.44 7.62
CA ILE A 13 4.48 0.01 6.25
C ILE A 13 5.76 -0.23 5.44
N ILE A 14 6.77 0.64 5.55
CA ILE A 14 8.05 0.45 4.86
C ILE A 14 8.76 -0.84 5.30
N ASP A 15 8.76 -1.16 6.59
CA ASP A 15 9.43 -2.37 7.07
C ASP A 15 8.70 -3.63 6.62
N LEU A 16 7.37 -3.60 6.54
CA LEU A 16 6.59 -4.68 5.93
C LEU A 16 6.89 -4.81 4.42
N MET A 17 6.93 -3.69 3.68
CA MET A 17 7.29 -3.69 2.25
C MET A 17 8.68 -4.30 2.00
N LYS A 18 9.68 -4.04 2.85
CA LYS A 18 11.02 -4.63 2.73
C LYS A 18 10.99 -6.15 2.90
N ASN A 19 10.20 -6.64 3.86
CA ASN A 19 10.16 -8.06 4.24
C ASN A 19 9.14 -8.90 3.46
N SER A 20 8.36 -8.29 2.57
CA SER A 20 7.37 -8.99 1.74
C SER A 20 7.97 -9.41 0.40
N GLU A 21 7.48 -10.50 -0.18
CA GLU A 21 7.75 -10.86 -1.58
C GLU A 21 6.70 -10.24 -2.50
N LYS A 22 5.43 -10.28 -2.05
CA LYS A 22 4.27 -9.74 -2.74
C LYS A 22 3.62 -8.61 -1.95
N ILE A 23 3.29 -7.54 -2.65
CA ILE A 23 2.69 -6.32 -2.10
C ILE A 23 1.47 -5.96 -2.95
N ILE A 24 0.32 -5.77 -2.31
CA ILE A 24 -0.87 -5.20 -2.96
C ILE A 24 -1.22 -3.92 -2.24
N ILE A 25 -1.38 -2.83 -3.00
CA ILE A 25 -1.70 -1.51 -2.46
C ILE A 25 -2.98 -1.03 -3.13
N LYS A 26 -3.96 -0.60 -2.34
CA LYS A 26 -5.14 0.12 -2.81
C LYS A 26 -5.15 1.48 -2.13
N THR A 27 -4.93 2.55 -2.89
CA THR A 27 -4.82 3.91 -2.35
C THR A 27 -5.35 4.91 -3.36
N PRO A 28 -6.12 5.92 -2.94
CA PRO A 28 -6.64 6.91 -3.86
C PRO A 28 -5.58 7.91 -4.31
N PHE A 29 -4.62 8.21 -3.44
CA PHE A 29 -3.63 9.26 -3.66
C PHE A 29 -2.22 8.71 -3.60
N ILE A 30 -1.41 9.22 -4.52
CA ILE A 30 0.00 8.89 -4.72
C ILE A 30 0.68 10.20 -5.14
N ASP A 31 1.86 10.49 -4.59
CA ASP A 31 2.69 11.62 -4.97
C ASP A 31 4.08 11.15 -5.42
N ASP A 32 5.00 12.09 -5.68
CA ASP A 32 6.38 11.79 -6.07
C ASP A 32 7.13 10.89 -5.08
N TYR A 33 6.83 10.99 -3.78
CA TYR A 33 7.41 10.11 -2.77
C TYR A 33 6.90 8.68 -2.97
N GLY A 34 5.58 8.51 -3.14
CA GLY A 34 4.96 7.23 -3.42
C GLY A 34 5.53 6.56 -4.68
N ILE A 35 5.70 7.33 -5.75
CA ILE A 35 6.31 6.84 -7.00
C ILE A 35 7.75 6.39 -6.79
N LYS A 36 8.58 7.20 -6.13
CA LYS A 36 9.98 6.84 -5.84
C LYS A 36 10.08 5.56 -5.00
N LEU A 37 9.16 5.38 -4.05
CA LEU A 37 9.08 4.18 -3.24
C LEU A 37 8.73 2.95 -4.08
N LEU A 38 7.73 3.04 -4.96
CA LEU A 38 7.35 1.94 -5.86
C LEU A 38 8.49 1.54 -6.80
N ILE A 39 9.20 2.50 -7.37
CA ILE A 39 10.39 2.27 -8.20
C ILE A 39 11.44 1.48 -7.41
N LYS A 40 11.74 1.92 -6.18
CA LYS A 40 12.72 1.25 -5.32
C LYS A 40 12.31 -0.21 -5.05
N LEU A 41 11.04 -0.45 -4.74
CA LEU A 41 10.54 -1.81 -4.48
C LEU A 41 10.61 -2.70 -5.72
N LYS A 42 10.28 -2.17 -6.91
CA LYS A 42 10.43 -2.91 -8.17
C LYS A 42 11.89 -3.25 -8.47
N ASN A 43 12.81 -2.32 -8.23
CA ASN A 43 14.25 -2.57 -8.39
C ASN A 43 14.78 -3.62 -7.38
N CYS A 44 14.10 -3.80 -6.25
CA CYS A 44 14.37 -4.89 -5.30
C CYS A 44 13.69 -6.22 -5.68
N GLY A 45 13.08 -6.33 -6.87
CA GLY A 45 12.46 -7.56 -7.36
C GLY A 45 11.12 -7.91 -6.71
N LYS A 46 10.45 -6.96 -6.05
CA LYS A 46 9.15 -7.21 -5.40
C LYS A 46 8.03 -7.37 -6.44
N GLU A 47 7.09 -8.30 -6.18
CA GLU A 47 5.83 -8.38 -6.93
C GLU A 47 4.87 -7.32 -6.38
N ILE A 48 4.45 -6.38 -7.22
CA ILE A 48 3.59 -5.26 -6.80
C ILE A 48 2.34 -5.20 -7.66
N SER A 49 1.19 -5.18 -7.00
CA SER A 49 -0.10 -4.81 -7.59
C SER A 49 -0.61 -3.52 -6.96
N LEU A 50 -1.14 -2.62 -7.78
CA LEU A 50 -1.61 -1.31 -7.35
C LEU A 50 -3.02 -1.04 -7.88
N VAL A 51 -3.94 -0.68 -6.99
CA VAL A 51 -5.26 -0.19 -7.31
C VAL A 51 -5.31 1.30 -6.93
N THR A 52 -5.51 2.16 -7.92
CA THR A 52 -5.62 3.62 -7.71
C THR A 52 -6.82 4.20 -8.45
N ARG A 53 -7.12 5.48 -8.23
CA ARG A 53 -8.20 6.16 -8.94
C ARG A 53 -7.78 6.48 -10.37
N LYS A 54 -8.76 6.50 -11.29
CA LYS A 54 -8.56 6.88 -12.70
C LYS A 54 -8.06 8.32 -12.90
N ASP A 55 -8.31 9.21 -11.95
CA ASP A 55 -7.91 10.62 -11.97
C ASP A 55 -6.52 10.86 -11.36
N ASN A 56 -5.78 9.81 -11.01
CA ASN A 56 -4.44 9.94 -10.47
C ASN A 56 -3.48 10.50 -11.55
N PRO A 57 -2.71 11.57 -11.28
CA PRO A 57 -1.85 12.20 -12.30
C PRO A 57 -0.65 11.33 -12.71
N TYR A 58 -0.39 10.21 -12.03
CA TYR A 58 0.76 9.35 -12.26
C TYR A 58 0.45 8.05 -13.01
N ILE A 59 -0.75 7.88 -13.61
CA ILE A 59 -1.14 6.62 -14.27
C ILE A 59 -0.14 6.17 -15.34
N ASP A 60 0.29 7.06 -16.23
CA ASP A 60 1.22 6.71 -17.32
C ASP A 60 2.56 6.23 -16.75
N LYS A 61 3.12 7.01 -15.81
CA LYS A 61 4.36 6.68 -15.12
C LYS A 61 4.26 5.35 -14.37
N LEU A 62 3.15 5.09 -13.70
CA LEU A 62 2.90 3.82 -12.99
C LEU A 62 2.84 2.64 -13.96
N SER A 63 2.21 2.81 -15.12
CA SER A 63 2.11 1.77 -16.16
C SER A 63 3.49 1.38 -16.71
N GLU A 64 4.39 2.36 -16.86
CA GLU A 64 5.78 2.14 -17.31
C GLU A 64 6.63 1.34 -16.31
N LEU A 65 6.27 1.31 -15.01
CA LEU A 65 7.04 0.59 -13.98
C LEU A 65 6.90 -0.93 -14.03
N GLY A 66 6.03 -1.47 -14.90
CA GLY A 66 5.74 -2.91 -14.93
C GLY A 66 5.14 -3.42 -13.61
N ILE A 67 4.39 -2.57 -12.91
CA ILE A 67 3.52 -2.98 -11.80
C ILE A 67 2.17 -3.43 -12.38
N ASN A 68 1.50 -4.36 -11.71
CA ASN A 68 0.13 -4.72 -12.09
C ASN A 68 -0.83 -3.59 -11.64
N LEU A 69 -1.12 -2.66 -12.55
CA LEU A 69 -1.93 -1.48 -12.29
C LEU A 69 -3.40 -1.71 -12.64
N GLN A 70 -4.29 -1.42 -11.70
CA GLN A 70 -5.72 -1.31 -11.94
C GLN A 70 -6.21 0.07 -11.54
N THR A 71 -7.07 0.65 -12.36
CA THR A 71 -7.69 1.95 -12.09
C THR A 71 -9.19 1.79 -11.92
N THR A 72 -9.76 2.40 -10.88
CA THR A 72 -11.20 2.37 -10.63
C THR A 72 -11.77 3.78 -10.40
N SER A 73 -13.10 3.88 -10.33
CA SER A 73 -13.82 5.11 -10.01
C SER A 73 -13.49 5.58 -8.58
N TYR A 74 -14.11 6.69 -8.15
CA TYR A 74 -13.80 7.35 -6.89
C TYR A 74 -13.96 6.41 -5.67
N PHE A 75 -12.88 6.21 -4.90
CA PHE A 75 -12.88 5.47 -3.61
C PHE A 75 -12.00 6.16 -2.58
N HIS A 76 -12.25 5.93 -1.28
CA HIS A 76 -11.44 6.53 -0.20
C HIS A 76 -10.65 5.51 0.63
N THR A 77 -10.83 4.22 0.38
CA THR A 77 -10.18 3.14 1.11
C THR A 77 -8.68 3.11 0.86
N LYS A 78 -7.91 2.83 1.91
CA LYS A 78 -6.46 2.71 1.88
C LYS A 78 -6.09 1.39 2.52
N LEU A 79 -5.68 0.46 1.67
CA LEU A 79 -5.44 -0.93 2.05
C LEU A 79 -4.05 -1.31 1.56
N TYR A 80 -3.34 -2.04 2.40
CA TYR A 80 -2.05 -2.63 2.06
C TYR A 80 -2.07 -4.10 2.46
N TYR A 81 -1.59 -4.95 1.58
CA TYR A 81 -1.43 -6.36 1.83
C TYR A 81 0.00 -6.76 1.53
N PHE A 82 0.54 -7.57 2.44
CA PHE A 82 1.92 -8.00 2.49
C PHE A 82 1.94 -9.51 2.61
N GLU A 83 2.70 -10.16 1.75
CA GLU A 83 2.84 -11.61 1.77
C GLU A 83 4.32 -11.97 1.57
N ASN A 84 4.80 -12.83 2.46
CA ASN A 84 6.05 -13.55 2.31
C ASN A 84 5.75 -15.07 2.41
N LYS A 85 6.77 -15.91 2.49
CA LYS A 85 6.62 -17.38 2.52
C LYS A 85 5.81 -17.90 3.71
N THR A 86 5.83 -17.20 4.83
CA THR A 86 5.26 -17.67 6.11
C THR A 86 4.04 -16.88 6.54
N ASP A 87 3.99 -15.60 6.20
CA ASP A 87 3.10 -14.63 6.81
C ASP A 87 2.32 -13.83 5.77
N LYS A 88 1.09 -13.52 6.14
CA LYS A 88 0.21 -12.61 5.41
C LYS A 88 -0.28 -11.55 6.37
N ILE A 89 -0.01 -10.30 6.03
CA ILE A 89 -0.36 -9.15 6.86
C ILE A 89 -1.20 -8.20 6.02
N PHE A 90 -2.29 -7.75 6.62
CA PHE A 90 -3.16 -6.75 6.05
C PHE A 90 -3.14 -5.49 6.91
N ILE A 91 -3.10 -4.34 6.25
CA ILE A 91 -3.20 -3.02 6.88
C ILE A 91 -4.33 -2.23 6.23
N HIS A 92 -5.16 -1.61 7.05
CA HIS A 92 -6.06 -0.55 6.63
C HIS A 92 -5.98 0.66 7.56
N GLY A 93 -6.38 1.82 7.06
CA GLY A 93 -6.34 3.05 7.82
C GLY A 93 -6.50 4.30 6.97
N SER A 94 -5.86 5.38 7.40
CA SER A 94 -5.92 6.69 6.73
C SER A 94 -4.68 7.02 5.89
N ILE A 95 -3.63 6.18 5.96
CA ILE A 95 -2.34 6.40 5.30
C ILE A 95 -2.42 6.23 3.77
N ASN A 96 -2.33 7.34 3.04
CA ASN A 96 -2.12 7.33 1.60
C ASN A 96 -0.66 7.03 1.25
N LEU A 97 -0.40 6.62 0.02
CA LEU A 97 0.95 6.47 -0.53
C LEU A 97 1.56 7.84 -0.91
N THR A 98 1.62 8.75 0.07
CA THR A 98 2.17 10.10 -0.08
C THR A 98 3.20 10.39 1.00
N TYR A 99 4.06 11.39 0.78
CA TYR A 99 5.04 11.83 1.76
C TYR A 99 4.35 12.23 3.07
N GLN A 100 3.29 13.04 3.01
CA GLN A 100 2.55 13.49 4.18
C GLN A 100 1.95 12.31 4.95
N GLY A 101 1.28 11.38 4.27
CA GLY A 101 0.67 10.21 4.91
C GLY A 101 1.71 9.29 5.55
N PHE A 102 2.90 9.16 4.96
CA PHE A 102 3.95 8.30 5.52
C PHE A 102 4.74 8.95 6.66
N ASN A 103 4.81 10.27 6.75
CA ASN A 103 5.79 10.97 7.60
C ASN A 103 5.21 12.01 8.54
N GLU A 104 4.28 12.85 8.09
CA GLU A 104 3.93 14.11 8.77
C GLU A 104 2.57 14.08 9.45
N ASN A 105 1.59 13.49 8.77
CA ASN A 105 0.23 13.40 9.27
C ASN A 105 0.17 12.46 10.47
N GLU A 106 -0.69 12.81 11.42
CA GLU A 106 -1.16 11.84 12.40
C GLU A 106 -2.20 10.96 11.70
N GLU A 107 -1.87 9.68 11.55
CA GLU A 107 -2.66 8.74 10.78
C GLU A 107 -3.01 7.55 11.67
N ASN A 108 -4.15 6.92 11.39
CA ASN A 108 -4.51 5.67 12.02
C ASN A 108 -4.09 4.49 11.14
N LEU A 109 -3.68 3.42 11.79
CA LEU A 109 -3.24 2.18 11.16
C LEU A 109 -3.78 0.99 11.96
N VAL A 110 -4.49 0.10 11.28
CA VAL A 110 -4.95 -1.18 11.84
C VAL A 110 -4.20 -2.31 11.16
N ILE A 111 -3.50 -3.12 11.95
CA ILE A 111 -2.82 -4.34 11.49
C ILE A 111 -3.67 -5.55 11.81
N VAL A 112 -3.87 -6.37 10.78
CA VAL A 112 -4.57 -7.65 10.81
C VAL A 112 -3.62 -8.74 10.32
N TRP A 113 -3.41 -9.76 11.16
CA TRP A 113 -2.55 -10.92 10.85
C TRP A 113 -3.25 -12.25 11.10
N ASP A 114 -4.49 -12.24 11.60
CA ASP A 114 -5.29 -13.46 11.72
C ASP A 114 -5.59 -14.00 10.31
N PRO A 115 -5.25 -15.26 9.99
CA PRO A 115 -5.38 -15.78 8.63
C PRO A 115 -6.80 -15.75 8.07
N SER A 116 -7.82 -15.92 8.92
CA SER A 116 -9.22 -15.92 8.50
C SER A 116 -9.68 -14.51 8.11
N GLU A 117 -9.30 -13.51 8.90
CA GLU A 117 -9.60 -12.11 8.63
C GLU A 117 -8.79 -11.56 7.45
N VAL A 118 -7.50 -11.90 7.35
CA VAL A 118 -6.69 -11.53 6.19
C VAL A 118 -7.30 -12.08 4.90
N SER A 119 -7.74 -13.33 4.90
CA SER A 119 -8.38 -13.96 3.74
C SER A 119 -9.71 -13.32 3.39
N ARG A 120 -10.50 -12.92 4.41
CA ARG A 120 -11.76 -12.20 4.23
C ARG A 120 -11.53 -10.83 3.59
N ILE A 121 -10.60 -10.04 4.13
CA ILE A 121 -10.35 -8.67 3.67
C ILE A 121 -9.62 -8.64 2.33
N LYS A 122 -8.81 -9.65 2.00
CA LYS A 122 -8.18 -9.76 0.67
C LYS A 122 -9.20 -9.69 -0.47
N LYS A 123 -10.44 -10.14 -0.25
CA LYS A 123 -11.55 -10.04 -1.22
C LYS A 123 -11.99 -8.60 -1.51
N GLU A 124 -11.71 -7.65 -0.62
CA GLU A 124 -12.03 -6.21 -0.77
C GLU A 124 -11.01 -5.47 -1.67
N LEU A 125 -9.87 -6.11 -1.98
CA LEU A 125 -8.81 -5.49 -2.77
C LEU A 125 -9.17 -5.36 -4.26
N GLY A 126 -10.21 -6.07 -4.73
CA GLY A 126 -10.62 -6.14 -6.14
C GLY A 126 -10.35 -7.51 -6.72
#